data_AF-A0A225W3T3-F1
#
_entry.id   AF-A0A225W3T3-F1
#
_cell.length_a   1.000
_cell.length_b   1.000
_cell.length_c   1.000
_cell.angle_alpha   90.00
_cell.angle_beta   90.00
_cell.angle_gamma   90.00
#
_symmetry.space_group_name_H-M   'P 1'
#
loop_
_entity.id
_entity.type
_entity.pdbx_description
1 polymer ?
#
loop_
_entity_poly.entity_id
_entity_poly.type
_entity_poly.pdbx_seq_one_letter_code
_entity_poly.pdbx_strand_id
1 'polypeptide(L)' 'ILLDYSKQTKGYKLLNLCTGSFTTCRGGNMKAHELYTVHTMYMEKLLTSTYSYGDYDLPTSIPIVPIRSTMKMW' A
#
# COMPACT_ATOMS: atom_id res chain seq x y z
N ILE A 1 6.35 -3.64 -2.65
CA ILE A 1 7.17 -3.89 -1.43
C ILE A 1 6.38 -4.79 -0.48
N LEU A 2 7.06 -5.72 0.22
CA LEU A 2 6.46 -6.50 1.30
C LEU A 2 6.41 -5.64 2.56
N LEU A 3 5.21 -5.42 3.09
CA LEU A 3 5.01 -4.58 4.28
C LEU A 3 4.92 -5.40 5.56
N ASP A 4 4.24 -6.55 5.50
CA ASP A 4 4.03 -7.38 6.67
C ASP A 4 3.84 -8.85 6.28
N TYR A 5 4.16 -9.75 7.21
CA TYR A 5 4.03 -11.19 7.06
C TYR A 5 3.60 -11.84 8.38
N SER A 6 2.51 -12.61 8.34
CA SER A 6 2.00 -13.36 9.49
C SER A 6 2.21 -14.86 9.28
N LYS A 7 3.06 -15.45 10.13
CA LYS A 7 3.28 -16.91 10.17
C LYS A 7 2.02 -17.69 10.55
N GLN A 8 1.18 -17.14 11.42
CA GLN A 8 -0.02 -17.79 11.93
C GLN A 8 -1.11 -17.94 10.86
N THR A 9 -1.39 -16.85 10.13
CA THR A 9 -2.41 -16.85 9.06
C THR A 9 -1.84 -17.24 7.70
N LYS A 10 -0.52 -17.47 7.62
CA LYS A 10 0.26 -17.64 6.39
C LYS A 10 -0.06 -16.53 5.38
N GLY A 11 -0.26 -15.32 5.91
CA GLY A 11 -0.68 -14.15 5.16
C GLY A 11 0.44 -13.15 4.97
N TYR A 12 0.31 -12.31 3.95
CA TYR A 12 1.26 -11.24 3.66
C TYR A 12 0.54 -10.00 3.15
N LYS A 13 1.12 -8.84 3.41
CA LYS A 13 0.64 -7.55 2.91
C LYS A 13 1.66 -6.94 1.98
N LEU A 14 1.23 -6.63 0.76
CA LEU A 14 2.04 -5.98 -0.26
C LEU A 14 1.52 -4.57 -0.53
N LEU A 15 2.46 -3.68 -0.85
CA LEU A 15 2.20 -2.37 -1.41
C LEU A 15 2.65 -2.35 -2.87
N ASN A 16 1.72 -2.02 -3.77
CA ASN A 16 2.02 -1.74 -5.16
C ASN A 16 2.54 -0.30 -5.26
N LEU A 17 3.78 -0.15 -5.70
CA LEU A 17 4.44 1.16 -5.80
C LEU A 17 3.93 2.00 -6.96
N CYS A 18 3.44 1.36 -8.03
CA CYS A 18 2.93 2.07 -9.20
C CYS A 18 1.55 2.68 -8.93
N THR A 19 0.73 2.02 -8.11
CA THR A 19 -0.68 2.40 -7.87
C THR A 19 -0.94 2.89 -6.45
N GLY A 20 0.01 2.73 -5.52
CA GLY A 20 -0.19 2.98 -4.09
C GLY A 20 -1.17 2.01 -3.42
N SER A 21 -1.66 0.98 -4.11
CA SER A 21 -2.67 0.08 -3.56
C SER A 21 -2.08 -1.02 -2.69
N PHE A 22 -2.84 -1.44 -1.70
CA PHE A 22 -2.47 -2.56 -0.86
C PHE A 22 -3.09 -3.86 -1.36
N THR A 23 -2.37 -4.96 -1.15
CA THR A 23 -2.88 -6.31 -1.37
C THR A 23 -2.59 -7.14 -0.14
N THR A 24 -3.64 -7.59 0.53
CA THR A 24 -3.53 -8.52 1.65
C THR A 24 -3.92 -9.90 1.18
N CYS A 25 -2.98 -10.84 1.25
CA CYS A 25 -3.20 -12.24 0.95
C CYS A 25 -3.26 -13.02 2.26
N ARG A 26 -4.21 -13.96 2.37
CA ARG A 26 -4.28 -14.93 3.47
C ARG A 26 -4.05 -16.35 2.93
N GLY A 27 -3.88 -17.32 3.83
CA GLY A 27 -3.57 -18.72 3.49
C GLY A 27 -4.31 -19.22 2.23
N GLY A 28 -3.54 -19.83 1.30
CA GLY A 28 -4.04 -20.23 -0.01
C GLY A 28 -4.04 -19.13 -1.08
N ASN A 29 -3.33 -18.02 -0.86
CA ASN A 29 -3.33 -16.83 -1.73
C ASN A 29 -4.72 -16.20 -1.92
N MET A 30 -5.60 -16.36 -0.93
CA MET A 30 -6.89 -15.69 -0.93
C MET A 30 -6.66 -14.19 -0.81
N LYS A 31 -6.97 -13.45 -1.88
CA LYS A 31 -6.80 -11.99 -1.96
C LYS A 31 -7.98 -11.31 -1.27
N ALA A 32 -7.69 -10.55 -0.22
CA ALA A 32 -8.63 -9.58 0.32
C ALA A 32 -8.50 -8.28 -0.49
N HIS A 33 -9.60 -7.78 -1.03
CA HIS A 33 -9.63 -6.50 -1.71
C HIS A 33 -9.62 -5.38 -0.66
N GLU A 34 -8.56 -4.58 -0.63
CA GLU A 34 -8.50 -3.39 0.23
C GLU A 34 -9.02 -2.18 -0.56
N LEU A 35 -10.00 -1.46 0.01
CA LEU A 35 -10.67 -0.31 -0.63
C LEU A 35 -9.89 1.01 -0.49
N TYR A 36 -8.59 0.93 -0.22
CA TYR A 36 -7.76 2.10 0.07
C TYR A 36 -6.37 2.00 -0.57
N THR A 37 -5.81 3.17 -0.80
CA THR A 37 -4.48 3.40 -1.40
C THR A 37 -3.69 4.34 -0.51
N VAL A 38 -2.37 4.41 -0.70
CA VAL A 38 -1.55 5.48 -0.13
C VAL A 38 -1.46 6.62 -1.13
N HIS A 39 -1.46 7.85 -0.61
CA HIS A 39 -1.30 9.04 -1.44
C HIS A 39 -0.03 8.99 -2.30
N THR A 40 -0.15 9.28 -3.60
CA THR A 40 0.96 9.17 -4.58
C THR A 40 2.18 10.01 -4.18
N MET A 41 1.97 11.24 -3.71
CA MET A 41 3.08 12.11 -3.26
C MET A 41 3.89 11.51 -2.09
N TYR A 42 3.25 10.71 -1.23
CA TYR A 42 3.97 10.01 -0.16
C TYR A 42 4.80 8.86 -0.73
N MET A 43 4.29 8.14 -1.71
CA MET A 43 5.02 7.07 -2.42
C MET A 43 6.25 7.61 -3.14
N GLU A 44 6.11 8.73 -3.86
CA GLU A 44 7.22 9.37 -4.57
C GLU A 44 8.34 9.81 -3.62
N LYS A 45 7.98 10.46 -2.50
CA LYS A 45 8.95 10.83 -1.47
C LYS A 45 9.63 9.61 -0.86
N LEU A 46 8.86 8.57 -0.51
CA LEU A 46 9.40 7.33 0.06
C LEU A 46 10.42 6.66 -0.86
N LEU A 47 10.10 6.57 -2.16
CA LEU A 47 10.98 5.96 -3.15
C LEU A 47 12.24 6.79 -3.41
N THR A 48 12.09 8.10 -3.49
CA THR A 48 13.23 9.01 -3.70
C THR A 48 14.15 9.00 -2.47
N SER A 49 13.60 8.93 -1.26
CA SER A 49 14.39 8.74 -0.04
C SER A 49 15.11 7.40 0.00
N THR A 50 14.45 6.32 -0.39
CA THR A 50 15.03 4.98 -0.33
C THR A 50 16.12 4.76 -1.38
N TYR A 51 15.93 5.27 -2.61
CA TYR A 51 16.76 4.91 -3.76
C TYR A 51 17.62 6.06 -4.32
N SER A 52 17.27 7.31 -4.02
CA SER A 52 17.94 8.50 -4.60
C SER A 52 18.60 9.38 -3.54
N TYR A 53 18.84 8.85 -2.34
CA TYR A 53 19.40 9.60 -1.19
C TYR A 53 18.61 10.89 -0.87
N GLY A 54 17.31 10.93 -1.17
CA GLY A 54 16.47 12.08 -0.87
C GLY A 54 16.17 12.19 0.63
N ASP A 55 16.65 13.24 1.29
CA ASP A 55 16.35 13.45 2.72
C ASP A 55 15.01 14.18 2.88
N TYR A 56 13.92 13.48 2.54
CA TYR A 56 12.56 14.01 2.69
C TYR A 56 11.99 13.64 4.06
N ASP A 57 11.46 14.64 4.77
CA ASP A 57 10.65 14.39 5.97
C ASP A 57 9.36 13.64 5.59
N LEU A 58 9.37 12.33 5.80
CA LEU A 58 8.20 11.48 5.64
C LEU A 58 7.31 11.61 6.89
N PRO A 59 6.00 11.83 6.73
CA PRO A 59 5.09 11.88 7.87
C PRO A 59 5.10 10.54 8.62
N THR A 60 5.04 10.62 9.95
CA THR A 60 5.04 9.45 10.84
C THR A 60 3.81 8.56 10.59
N SER A 61 2.70 9.13 10.12
CA SER A 61 1.51 8.40 9.70
C SER A 61 1.45 8.27 8.17
N ILE A 62 1.14 7.06 7.70
CA ILE A 62 0.95 6.80 6.27
C ILE A 62 -0.39 7.41 5.85
N PRO A 63 -0.42 8.35 4.87
CA PRO A 63 -1.66 8.99 4.44
C PRO A 63 -2.48 8.02 3.57
N ILE A 64 -3.41 7.32 4.21
CA ILE A 64 -4.35 6.41 3.55
C ILE A 64 -5.47 7.24 2.91
N VAL A 65 -5.71 7.01 1.62
CA VAL A 65 -6.80 7.63 0.86
C VAL A 65 -7.74 6.55 0.31
N PRO A 66 -9.06 6.76 0.34
CA PRO A 66 -10.02 5.81 -0.21
C PRO A 66 -9.82 5.66 -1.73
N ILE A 67 -9.94 4.45 -2.24
CA ILE A 67 -10.03 4.23 -3.68
C ILE A 67 -11.37 4.83 -4.13
N ARG A 68 -11.33 5.84 -5.00
CA ARG A 68 -12.53 6.31 -5.71
C ARG A 68 -12.99 5.20 -6.66
N SER A 69 -13.75 4.24 -6.13
CA SER A 69 -14.46 3.30 -6.98
C SER A 69 -15.59 4.07 -7.64
N THR A 70 -15.52 4.26 -8.96
CA THR A 70 -16.62 4.78 -9.78
C THR A 70 -17.73 3.73 -9.91
N MET A 71 -18.07 3.02 -8.83
CA MET A 71 -19.25 2.19 -8.80
C MET A 71 -20.44 3.15 -8.74
N LYS A 72 -20.89 3.59 -9.93
CA LYS A 72 -22.22 4.14 -10.11
C LYS A 72 -23.19 3.09 -9.57
N MET A 73 -23.78 3.37 -8.41
CA MET A 73 -24.99 2.66 -8.01
C MET A 73 -26.07 3.09 -9.01
N TRP A 74 -26.54 2.13 -9.80
CA TRP A 74 -27.79 2.24 -10.55
C TRP A 74 -28.91 1.69 -9.66
#